data_AF-A0A960KV43-F1
#
_entry.id   AF-A0A960KV43-F1
#
_cell.length_a   1.000
_cell.length_b   1.000
_cell.length_c   1.000
_cell.angle_alpha   90.00
_cell.angle_beta   90.00
_cell.angle_gamma   90.00
#
_symmetry.space_group_name_H-M   'P 1'
#
loop_
_entity.id
_entity.type
_entity.pdbx_description
1 polymer ?
#
loop_
_entity_poly.entity_id
_entity_poly.type
_entity_poly.pdbx_seq_one_letter_code
_entity_poly.pdbx_strand_id
1 'polypeptide(L)'
;MQQLIEAYLNRAVEGWDDEAIIKELSDAFPDEAVAEVIHFVPIIAARILFRELGPVFPMTYFVLDAEGNVLEQGDLLADRPLLKAIRQFSFSLEQLKAAAFRSSDAQALNNALNAGAKPEDLVMAPPVIFSEPPSQAGLLKAQETMQKLLNDQVGEQDSPD
;
A
#
# COMPACT_ATOMS: atom_id res chain seq x y z
N MET A 1 -14.15 -0.37 -13.45
CA MET A 1 -12.89 -0.21 -12.71
C MET A 1 -12.33 1.21 -12.78
N GLN A 2 -12.09 1.77 -13.97
CA GLN A 2 -11.62 3.16 -14.09
C GLN A 2 -12.50 4.19 -13.35
N GLN A 3 -13.83 4.09 -13.51
CA GLN A 3 -14.79 4.98 -12.81
C GLN A 3 -14.68 4.89 -11.28
N LEU A 4 -14.40 3.70 -10.73
CA LEU A 4 -14.23 3.52 -9.29
C LEU A 4 -12.93 4.18 -8.80
N ILE A 5 -11.82 4.02 -9.54
CA ILE A 5 -10.56 4.70 -9.26
C ILE A 5 -10.76 6.22 -9.31
N GLU A 6 -11.44 6.73 -10.34
CA GLU A 6 -11.75 8.17 -10.48
C GLU A 6 -12.61 8.68 -9.31
N ALA A 7 -13.65 7.94 -8.93
CA ALA A 7 -14.49 8.30 -7.80
C ALA A 7 -13.67 8.38 -6.51
N TYR A 8 -12.90 7.34 -6.19
CA TYR A 8 -11.98 7.33 -5.04
C TYR A 8 -11.04 8.54 -5.05
N LEU A 9 -10.35 8.79 -6.16
CA LEU A 9 -9.38 9.87 -6.26
C LEU A 9 -10.01 11.25 -6.09
N ASN A 10 -11.20 11.48 -6.64
CA ASN A 10 -11.88 12.77 -6.51
C ASN A 10 -12.24 13.05 -5.04
N ARG A 11 -12.75 12.06 -4.29
CA ARG A 11 -13.05 12.25 -2.86
C ARG A 11 -11.79 12.39 -2.03
N ALA A 12 -10.73 11.66 -2.41
CA ALA A 12 -9.44 11.81 -1.77
C ALA A 12 -8.89 13.25 -1.91
N VAL A 13 -9.04 13.85 -3.09
CA VAL A 13 -8.67 15.25 -3.39
C VAL A 13 -9.56 16.24 -2.63
N GLU A 14 -10.85 15.96 -2.52
CA GLU A 14 -11.79 16.77 -1.72
C GLU A 14 -11.54 16.67 -0.20
N GLY A 15 -10.63 15.78 0.24
CA GLY A 15 -10.21 15.66 1.63
C GLY A 15 -11.14 14.82 2.52
N TRP A 16 -11.99 13.98 1.93
CA TRP A 16 -12.87 13.08 2.68
C TRP A 16 -12.05 12.05 3.46
N ASP A 17 -12.48 11.64 4.65
CA ASP A 17 -11.84 10.52 5.35
C ASP A 17 -12.16 9.17 4.69
N ASP A 18 -11.36 8.14 5.00
CA ASP A 18 -11.48 6.84 4.36
C ASP A 18 -12.83 6.16 4.66
N GLU A 19 -13.42 6.38 5.85
CA GLU A 19 -14.72 5.79 6.22
C GLU A 19 -15.84 6.36 5.36
N ALA A 20 -15.86 7.68 5.15
CA ALA A 20 -16.82 8.36 4.30
C ALA A 20 -16.69 7.91 2.84
N ILE A 21 -15.44 7.76 2.34
CA ILE A 21 -15.19 7.27 0.98
C ILE A 21 -15.67 5.84 0.83
N ILE A 22 -15.30 4.93 1.74
CA ILE A 22 -15.72 3.52 1.71
C ILE A 22 -17.24 3.43 1.66
N LYS A 23 -17.92 4.17 2.54
CA LYS A 23 -19.37 4.17 2.61
C LYS A 23 -20.01 4.62 1.29
N GLU A 24 -19.58 5.75 0.74
CA GLU A 24 -20.13 6.26 -0.54
C GLU A 24 -19.88 5.28 -1.69
N LEU A 25 -18.66 4.75 -1.80
CA LEU A 25 -18.31 3.86 -2.91
C LEU A 25 -19.04 2.51 -2.81
N SER A 26 -19.27 1.99 -1.61
CA SER A 26 -19.99 0.72 -1.41
C SER A 26 -21.47 0.82 -1.78
N ASP A 27 -22.06 2.02 -1.76
CA ASP A 27 -23.43 2.25 -2.26
C ASP A 27 -23.52 2.16 -3.80
N ALA A 28 -22.40 2.34 -4.51
CA ALA A 28 -22.36 2.46 -5.97
C ALA A 28 -21.59 1.33 -6.68
N PHE A 29 -20.74 0.59 -5.96
CA PHE A 29 -19.83 -0.41 -6.51
C PHE A 29 -19.76 -1.66 -5.62
N PRO A 30 -19.34 -2.83 -6.14
CA PRO A 30 -19.20 -4.04 -5.34
C PRO A 30 -18.13 -3.87 -4.23
N ASP A 31 -18.45 -4.32 -3.02
CA ASP A 31 -17.59 -4.20 -1.82
C ASP A 31 -16.16 -4.69 -2.06
N GLU A 32 -15.99 -5.83 -2.75
CA GLU A 32 -14.68 -6.39 -3.08
C GLU A 32 -13.83 -5.41 -3.92
N ALA A 33 -14.45 -4.79 -4.94
CA ALA A 33 -13.75 -3.83 -5.78
C ALA A 33 -13.42 -2.53 -5.01
N VAL A 34 -14.31 -2.09 -4.12
CA VAL A 34 -14.08 -0.93 -3.24
C VAL A 34 -12.90 -1.21 -2.31
N ALA A 35 -12.91 -2.36 -1.63
CA ALA A 35 -11.83 -2.77 -0.74
C ALA A 35 -10.48 -2.80 -1.47
N GLU A 36 -10.43 -3.41 -2.67
CA GLU A 36 -9.19 -3.42 -3.44
C GLU A 36 -8.70 -2.00 -3.82
N VAL A 37 -9.60 -1.08 -4.20
CA VAL A 37 -9.22 0.30 -4.53
C VAL A 37 -8.69 1.06 -3.34
N ILE A 38 -9.35 0.93 -2.19
CA ILE A 38 -8.94 1.56 -0.93
C ILE A 38 -7.56 1.07 -0.50
N HIS A 39 -7.27 -0.22 -0.69
CA HIS A 39 -5.96 -0.77 -0.33
C HIS A 39 -4.87 -0.41 -1.34
N PHE A 40 -5.09 -0.65 -2.63
CA PHE A 40 -4.00 -0.64 -3.60
C PHE A 40 -3.75 0.72 -4.26
N VAL A 41 -4.75 1.61 -4.36
CA VAL A 41 -4.52 2.92 -4.98
C VAL A 41 -3.54 3.76 -4.16
N PRO A 42 -3.66 3.91 -2.82
CA PRO A 42 -2.67 4.63 -2.01
C PRO A 42 -1.26 4.05 -2.15
N ILE A 43 -1.12 2.73 -2.05
CA ILE A 43 0.17 2.02 -2.13
C ILE A 43 0.85 2.31 -3.47
N ILE A 44 0.15 2.10 -4.57
CA ILE A 44 0.70 2.31 -5.92
C ILE A 44 0.99 3.81 -6.15
N ALA A 45 0.09 4.70 -5.72
CA ALA A 45 0.28 6.15 -5.83
C ALA A 45 1.53 6.62 -5.06
N ALA A 46 1.74 6.15 -3.83
CA ALA A 46 2.91 6.49 -3.03
C ALA A 46 4.20 6.04 -3.72
N ARG A 47 4.24 4.81 -4.24
CA ARG A 47 5.41 4.29 -4.95
C ARG A 47 5.70 5.04 -6.23
N ILE A 48 4.68 5.45 -6.98
CA ILE A 48 4.85 6.32 -8.15
C ILE A 48 5.40 7.68 -7.72
N LEU A 49 4.84 8.28 -6.66
CA LEU A 49 5.23 9.60 -6.18
C LEU A 49 6.68 9.65 -5.68
N PHE A 50 7.13 8.60 -4.98
CA PHE A 50 8.46 8.55 -4.35
C PHE A 50 9.53 7.80 -5.15
N ARG A 51 9.19 7.28 -6.34
CA ARG A 51 10.12 6.50 -7.17
C ARG A 51 11.45 7.22 -7.41
N GLU A 52 11.39 8.51 -7.70
CA GLU A 52 12.58 9.31 -8.04
C GLU A 52 13.41 9.71 -6.81
N LEU A 53 12.96 9.38 -5.59
CA LEU A 53 13.74 9.63 -4.37
C LEU A 53 14.81 8.55 -4.14
N GLY A 54 14.65 7.35 -4.70
CA GLY A 54 15.60 6.24 -4.55
C GLY A 54 15.26 5.09 -3.59
N PRO A 55 14.20 5.09 -2.75
CA PRO A 55 13.93 3.94 -1.90
C PRO A 55 13.51 2.71 -2.73
N VAL A 56 13.88 1.52 -2.24
CA VAL A 56 13.51 0.25 -2.86
C VAL A 56 12.20 -0.26 -2.27
N PHE A 57 11.17 -0.42 -3.12
CA PHE A 57 9.88 -0.96 -2.73
C PHE A 57 9.71 -2.42 -3.19
N PRO A 58 9.49 -3.38 -2.28
CA PRO A 58 9.17 -4.76 -2.67
C PRO A 58 7.83 -4.82 -3.41
N MET A 59 7.75 -5.53 -4.53
CA MET A 59 6.50 -5.67 -5.30
C MET A 59 5.52 -6.66 -4.68
N THR A 60 5.98 -7.50 -3.76
CA THR A 60 5.12 -8.42 -3.01
C THR A 60 4.23 -7.66 -2.03
N TYR A 61 3.01 -8.16 -1.82
CA TYR A 61 2.12 -7.74 -0.74
C TYR A 61 1.52 -8.95 -0.02
N PHE A 62 1.02 -8.72 1.19
CA PHE A 62 0.32 -9.71 2.00
C PHE A 62 -1.05 -9.20 2.40
N VAL A 63 -2.06 -10.06 2.29
CA VAL A 63 -3.39 -9.87 2.89
C VAL A 63 -3.51 -10.82 4.06
N LEU A 64 -3.84 -10.28 5.23
CA LEU A 64 -3.98 -11.02 6.48
C LEU A 64 -5.43 -11.03 6.98
N ASP A 65 -5.81 -12.07 7.71
CA ASP A 65 -7.03 -12.07 8.52
C ASP A 65 -6.86 -11.28 9.82
N ALA A 66 -7.93 -11.16 10.62
CA ALA A 66 -7.93 -10.41 11.88
C ALA A 66 -6.92 -10.96 12.93
N GLU A 67 -6.54 -12.24 12.83
CA GLU A 67 -5.56 -12.91 13.69
C GLU A 67 -4.13 -12.84 13.14
N GLY A 68 -3.91 -12.16 12.01
CA GLY A 68 -2.60 -11.98 11.39
C GLY A 68 -2.09 -13.23 10.65
N ASN A 69 -2.97 -14.15 10.24
CA ASN A 69 -2.62 -15.23 9.34
C ASN A 69 -2.66 -14.72 7.89
N VAL A 70 -1.72 -15.20 7.06
CA VAL A 70 -1.68 -14.86 5.63
C VAL A 70 -2.85 -15.55 4.92
N LEU A 71 -3.77 -14.75 4.40
CA LEU A 71 -4.84 -15.17 3.50
C LEU A 71 -4.38 -15.17 2.05
N GLU A 72 -3.60 -14.16 1.68
CA GLU A 72 -3.09 -13.98 0.32
C GLU A 72 -1.66 -13.43 0.36
N GLN A 73 -0.81 -13.95 -0.53
CA GLN A 73 0.45 -13.32 -0.91
C GLN A 73 0.40 -13.08 -2.41
N GLY A 74 0.66 -11.84 -2.85
CA GLY A 74 0.56 -11.46 -4.25
C GLY A 74 1.68 -10.54 -4.70
N ASP A 75 1.63 -10.19 -5.99
CA ASP A 75 2.55 -9.26 -6.64
C ASP A 75 1.77 -8.06 -7.18
N LEU A 76 2.20 -6.84 -6.83
CA LEU A 76 1.61 -5.58 -7.28
C LEU A 76 1.74 -5.37 -8.80
N LEU A 77 2.61 -6.12 -9.48
CA LEU A 77 2.78 -6.14 -10.93
C LEU A 77 1.93 -7.21 -11.62
N ALA A 78 1.23 -8.08 -10.88
CA ALA A 78 0.39 -9.11 -11.45
C ALA A 78 -0.69 -8.53 -12.40
N ASP A 79 -1.15 -9.35 -13.34
CA ASP A 79 -2.20 -9.02 -14.31
C ASP A 79 -3.62 -9.10 -13.70
N ARG A 80 -3.77 -8.74 -12.41
CA ARG A 80 -5.09 -8.52 -11.82
C ARG A 80 -5.75 -7.30 -12.48
N PRO A 81 -7.03 -7.38 -12.90
CA PRO A 81 -7.69 -6.30 -13.63
C PRO A 81 -7.59 -4.93 -12.96
N LEU A 82 -7.77 -4.85 -11.63
CA LEU A 82 -7.63 -3.59 -10.90
C LEU A 82 -6.19 -3.11 -10.88
N LEU A 83 -5.23 -3.94 -10.45
CA LEU A 83 -3.82 -3.53 -10.35
C LEU A 83 -3.30 -3.01 -11.69
N LYS A 84 -3.67 -3.70 -12.78
CA LYS A 84 -3.39 -3.24 -14.14
C LYS A 84 -4.03 -1.89 -14.45
N ALA A 85 -5.29 -1.69 -14.10
CA ALA A 85 -5.99 -0.43 -14.30
C ALA A 85 -5.35 0.72 -13.50
N ILE A 86 -4.94 0.49 -12.24
CA ILE A 86 -4.27 1.50 -11.42
C ILE A 86 -2.91 1.87 -12.02
N ARG A 87 -2.11 0.88 -12.44
CA ARG A 87 -0.80 1.12 -13.08
C ARG A 87 -0.89 1.90 -14.40
N GLN A 88 -2.00 1.78 -15.11
CA GLN A 88 -2.26 2.47 -16.37
C GLN A 88 -3.02 3.79 -16.18
N PHE A 89 -3.43 4.11 -14.95
CA PHE A 89 -4.20 5.31 -14.66
C PHE A 89 -3.34 6.57 -14.77
N SER A 90 -3.85 7.59 -15.45
CA SER A 90 -3.18 8.88 -15.59
C SER A 90 -3.58 9.81 -14.45
N PHE A 91 -2.82 9.79 -13.35
CA PHE A 91 -3.06 10.66 -12.20
C PHE A 91 -2.74 12.13 -12.53
N SER A 92 -3.59 13.05 -12.09
CA SER A 92 -3.13 14.44 -11.88
C SER A 92 -2.16 14.48 -10.70
N LEU A 93 -1.29 15.50 -10.62
CA LEU A 93 -0.38 15.64 -9.47
C LEU A 93 -1.14 15.75 -8.14
N GLU A 94 -2.31 16.38 -8.16
CA GLU A 94 -3.18 16.54 -6.97
C GLU A 94 -3.75 15.19 -6.53
N GLN A 95 -4.30 14.41 -7.47
CA GLN A 95 -4.80 13.06 -7.20
C GLN A 95 -3.69 12.12 -6.72
N LEU A 96 -2.51 12.19 -7.36
CA LEU A 96 -1.35 11.38 -6.99
C LEU A 96 -0.94 11.66 -5.54
N LYS A 97 -0.85 12.94 -5.14
CA LYS A 97 -0.53 13.34 -3.77
C LYS A 97 -1.63 12.92 -2.79
N ALA A 98 -2.88 13.22 -3.10
CA ALA A 98 -4.01 12.93 -2.23
C ALA A 98 -4.15 11.43 -1.93
N ALA A 99 -3.90 10.57 -2.93
CA ALA A 99 -3.87 9.13 -2.73
C ALA A 99 -2.59 8.67 -2.02
N ALA A 100 -1.41 9.13 -2.47
CA ALA A 100 -0.12 8.71 -1.92
C ALA A 100 -0.01 8.95 -0.41
N PHE A 101 -0.43 10.12 0.07
CA PHE A 101 -0.31 10.47 1.49
C PHE A 101 -1.27 9.72 2.42
N ARG A 102 -2.21 8.94 1.87
CA ARG A 102 -3.02 7.96 2.64
C ARG A 102 -2.32 6.61 2.81
N SER A 103 -1.21 6.39 2.09
CA SER A 103 -0.49 5.12 2.12
C SER A 103 0.37 4.96 3.36
N SER A 104 0.41 3.74 3.88
CA SER A 104 1.40 3.33 4.88
C SER A 104 2.84 3.47 4.36
N ASP A 105 3.08 3.28 3.06
CA ASP A 105 4.40 3.50 2.44
C ASP A 105 4.85 4.96 2.58
N ALA A 106 3.94 5.92 2.38
CA ALA A 106 4.25 7.34 2.52
C ALA A 106 4.56 7.71 3.97
N GLN A 107 3.80 7.17 4.91
CA GLN A 107 4.03 7.37 6.34
C GLN A 107 5.36 6.76 6.80
N ALA A 108 5.65 5.53 6.38
CA ALA A 108 6.90 4.84 6.72
C ALA A 108 8.12 5.57 6.17
N LEU A 109 8.06 6.01 4.90
CA LEU A 109 9.13 6.80 4.30
C LEU A 109 9.32 8.13 5.04
N ASN A 110 8.25 8.87 5.29
CA ASN A 110 8.32 10.13 6.04
C ASN A 110 8.93 9.94 7.44
N ASN A 111 8.56 8.87 8.16
CA ASN A 111 9.13 8.57 9.46
C ASN A 111 10.63 8.28 9.38
N ALA A 112 11.07 7.51 8.38
CA ALA A 112 12.47 7.20 8.18
C ALA A 112 13.31 8.45 7.84
N LEU A 113 12.79 9.32 6.96
CA LEU A 113 13.46 10.57 6.59
C LEU A 113 13.58 11.53 7.80
N ASN A 114 12.51 11.65 8.61
CA ASN A 114 12.57 12.46 9.83
C ASN A 114 13.53 11.88 10.89
N ALA A 115 13.80 10.57 10.85
CA ALA A 115 14.83 9.94 11.66
C ALA A 115 16.27 10.12 11.12
N GLY A 116 16.43 10.83 9.99
CA GLY A 116 17.73 11.11 9.38
C GLY A 116 18.20 10.06 8.37
N ALA A 117 17.34 9.11 7.98
CA ALA A 117 17.67 8.19 6.91
C ALA A 117 17.74 8.91 5.56
N LYS A 118 18.59 8.39 4.66
CA LYS A 118 18.63 8.84 3.27
C LYS A 118 17.72 7.98 2.42
N PRO A 119 16.89 8.55 1.53
CA PRO A 119 15.94 7.76 0.75
C PRO A 119 16.59 6.64 -0.07
N GLU A 120 17.76 6.87 -0.65
CA GLU A 120 18.51 5.90 -1.46
C GLU A 120 19.04 4.70 -0.67
N ASP A 121 19.15 4.81 0.65
CA ASP A 121 19.60 3.74 1.55
C ASP A 121 18.41 2.94 2.12
N LEU A 122 17.17 3.31 1.80
CA LEU A 122 15.97 2.68 2.36
C LEU A 122 15.47 1.50 1.53
N VAL A 123 15.34 0.36 2.20
CA VAL A 123 14.56 -0.79 1.73
C VAL A 123 13.26 -0.83 2.52
N MET A 124 12.15 -0.66 1.81
CA MET A 124 10.82 -0.62 2.42
C MET A 124 10.31 -2.05 2.67
N ALA A 125 9.41 -2.22 3.64
CA ALA A 125 8.74 -3.49 3.84
C ALA A 125 7.67 -3.76 2.75
N PRO A 126 7.34 -5.02 2.46
CA PRO A 126 6.14 -5.36 1.69
C PRO A 126 4.88 -4.77 2.36
N PRO A 127 3.88 -4.31 1.58
CA PRO A 127 2.62 -3.84 2.17
C PRO A 127 1.88 -5.00 2.83
N VAL A 128 1.32 -4.71 4.00
CA VAL A 128 0.47 -5.62 4.76
C VAL A 128 -0.91 -5.00 4.85
N ILE A 129 -1.90 -5.73 4.36
CA ILE A 129 -3.30 -5.33 4.33
C ILE A 129 -4.07 -6.31 5.21
N PHE A 130 -4.96 -5.81 6.06
CA PHE A 130 -5.89 -6.67 6.79
C PHE A 130 -7.23 -6.70 6.07
N SER A 131 -7.80 -7.89 5.83
CA SER A 131 -9.12 -8.05 5.20
C SER A 131 -10.27 -7.64 6.13
N GLU A 132 -9.99 -7.60 7.44
CA GLU A 132 -10.94 -7.30 8.51
C GLU A 132 -10.22 -6.47 9.60
N PRO A 133 -10.94 -5.76 10.48
CA PRO A 133 -10.31 -5.04 11.59
C PRO A 133 -9.40 -5.97 12.42
N PRO A 134 -8.10 -5.66 12.55
CA PRO A 134 -7.17 -6.59 13.19
C PRO A 134 -7.38 -6.65 14.70
N SER A 135 -7.23 -7.85 15.25
CA SER A 135 -7.08 -8.03 16.69
C SER A 135 -5.71 -7.53 17.15
N GLN A 136 -5.57 -7.24 18.45
CA GLN A 136 -4.26 -6.88 19.01
C GLN A 136 -3.21 -7.98 18.81
N ALA A 137 -3.62 -9.25 18.91
CA ALA A 137 -2.74 -10.39 18.64
C ALA A 137 -2.34 -10.46 17.16
N GLY A 138 -3.27 -10.19 16.25
CA GLY A 138 -3.01 -10.14 14.81
C GLY A 138 -2.03 -9.04 14.41
N LEU A 139 -2.16 -7.84 15.02
CA LEU A 139 -1.19 -6.76 14.82
C LEU A 139 0.23 -7.16 15.26
N LEU A 140 0.38 -7.75 16.45
CA LEU A 140 1.67 -8.21 16.95
C LEU A 140 2.28 -9.28 16.04
N LYS A 141 1.47 -10.27 15.64
CA LYS A 141 1.91 -11.33 14.73
C LYS A 141 2.35 -10.80 13.36
N ALA A 142 1.61 -9.84 12.81
CA ALA A 142 1.99 -9.18 11.57
C ALA A 142 3.32 -8.43 11.69
N GLN A 143 3.53 -7.70 12.79
CA GLN A 143 4.79 -7.02 13.08
C GLN A 143 5.98 -7.98 13.19
N GLU A 144 5.83 -9.07 13.94
CA GLU A 144 6.86 -10.11 14.07
C GLU A 144 7.20 -10.74 12.72
N THR A 145 6.18 -11.02 11.90
CA THR A 145 6.35 -11.59 10.56
C THR A 145 7.11 -10.62 9.64
N MET A 146 6.75 -9.33 9.66
CA MET A 146 7.44 -8.32 8.84
C MET A 146 8.88 -8.10 9.29
N GLN A 147 9.14 -8.09 10.60
CA GLN A 147 10.50 -7.96 11.12
C GLN A 147 11.38 -9.13 10.66
N LYS A 148 10.83 -10.35 10.67
CA LYS A 148 11.54 -11.53 10.18
C LYS A 148 11.86 -11.41 8.68
N LEU A 149 10.88 -11.03 7.85
CA LEU A 149 11.08 -10.86 6.41
C LEU A 149 12.15 -9.81 6.09
N LEU A 150 12.15 -8.68 6.81
CA LEU A 150 13.16 -7.64 6.63
C LEU A 150 14.56 -8.14 7.02
N ASN A 151 14.68 -8.88 8.12
CA ASN A 151 15.97 -9.43 8.55
C ASN A 151 16.50 -10.47 7.55
N ASP A 152 15.63 -11.31 6.99
CA ASP A 152 16.00 -12.31 5.98
C ASP A 152 16.48 -11.64 4.68
N GLN A 153 15.86 -10.52 4.27
CA GLN A 153 16.26 -9.73 3.10
C GLN A 153 17.63 -9.03 3.26
N VAL A 154 17.98 -8.63 4.49
CA VAL A 154 19.30 -8.04 4.78
C VAL A 154 20.39 -9.12 4.84
N GLY A 155 20.06 -10.33 5.32
CA GLY A 155 21.01 -11.44 5.42
C GLY A 155 21.46 -12.03 4.07
N GLU A 156 20.66 -11.93 3.02
CA GLU A 156 21.02 -12.41 1.67
C GLU A 156 21.96 -11.46 0.91
N GLN A 157 22.12 -10.20 1.33
CA GLN A 157 23.00 -9.23 0.65
C GLN A 157 24.48 -9.30 1.07
N ASP A 158 24.82 -10.06 2.12
CA ASP A 158 26.17 -10.17 2.68
C ASP A 158 26.96 -11.42 2.22
N SER A 159 26.49 -12.14 1.18
CA SER A 159 27.23 -13.25 0.58
C SER A 159 27.98 -12.77 -0.68
N PRO A 160 29.30 -12.49 -0.61
CA PRO A 160 30.09 -12.28 -1.80
C PRO A 160 30.31 -13.63 -2.50
N ASP A 161 29.83 -13.74 -3.74
CA ASP A 161 30.35 -14.71 -4.73
C ASP A 161 31.77 -14.32 -5.18
#